data_AF-A0A8A3PPR6-F1
#
_entry.id   AF-A0A8A3PPR6-F1
#
_cell.length_a   1.000
_cell.length_b   1.000
_cell.length_c   1.000
_cell.angle_alpha   90.00
_cell.angle_beta   90.00
_cell.angle_gamma   90.00
#
_symmetry.space_group_name_H-M   'P 1'
#
loop_
_entity.id
_entity.type
_entity.pdbx_description
1 polymer ?
#
loop_
_entity_poly.entity_id
_entity_poly.type
_entity_poly.pdbx_seq_one_letter_code
_entity_poly.pdbx_strand_id
1 'polypeptide(L)'
;MLFTTLLPLTLLTGVLASPLPASQPTTCDTLTTNLDYYQGVTLPDCGIRVFQGNITSGVCINITTQGLMLYPANTNCTFYLWAGVTNCSGGVTKSFNLGATGNPGTCVATGVMDGGKWYHGSGYLSCGCA
;
A
#
# COMPACT_ATOMS: atom_id res chain seq x y z
N MET A 1 -57.69 44.22 -30.68
CA MET A 1 -56.43 43.79 -31.32
C MET A 1 -56.12 42.41 -30.78
N LEU A 2 -56.24 41.39 -31.64
CA LEU A 2 -56.15 39.97 -31.31
C LEU A 2 -54.79 39.47 -31.82
N PHE A 3 -53.89 39.08 -30.93
CA PHE A 3 -52.57 38.55 -31.30
C PHE A 3 -52.61 37.02 -31.29
N THR A 4 -52.44 36.44 -32.46
CA THR A 4 -52.10 35.02 -32.69
C THR A 4 -50.58 34.85 -32.68
N THR A 5 -50.04 33.90 -31.92
CA THR A 5 -48.71 33.34 -32.17
C THR A 5 -48.64 31.84 -31.85
N LEU A 6 -47.88 31.15 -32.69
CA LEU A 6 -47.72 29.72 -32.93
C LEU A 6 -47.00 28.92 -31.82
N LEU A 7 -47.26 27.60 -31.86
CA LEU A 7 -46.63 26.47 -31.13
C LEU A 7 -45.09 26.39 -31.32
N PRO A 8 -44.34 25.70 -30.43
CA PRO A 8 -43.90 24.36 -30.85
C PRO A 8 -43.83 23.27 -29.77
N LEU A 9 -43.98 22.06 -30.30
CA LEU A 9 -43.80 20.71 -29.80
C LEU A 9 -42.41 20.47 -29.16
N THR A 10 -42.36 19.97 -27.93
CA THR A 10 -41.12 19.45 -27.31
C THR A 10 -41.06 17.93 -27.37
N LEU A 11 -40.07 17.42 -28.13
CA LEU A 11 -39.70 16.03 -28.29
C LEU A 11 -38.95 15.46 -27.08
N LEU A 12 -39.11 14.15 -26.90
CA LEU A 12 -38.38 13.17 -26.06
C LEU A 12 -36.96 13.51 -25.59
N THR A 13 -36.64 13.11 -24.35
CA THR A 13 -35.42 12.33 -24.06
C THR A 13 -35.71 11.26 -22.98
N GLY A 14 -35.80 10.01 -23.42
CA GLY A 14 -35.81 8.85 -22.53
C GLY A 14 -34.40 8.62 -21.99
N VAL A 15 -34.26 8.58 -20.66
CA VAL A 15 -32.99 8.30 -20.00
C VAL A 15 -32.80 6.79 -19.96
N LEU A 16 -31.99 6.25 -20.88
CA LEU A 16 -31.48 4.88 -20.80
C LEU A 16 -30.48 4.84 -19.63
N ALA A 17 -30.93 4.32 -18.48
CA ALA A 17 -30.03 3.94 -17.40
C ALA A 17 -29.20 2.73 -17.86
N SER A 18 -27.99 2.97 -18.35
CA SER A 18 -27.02 1.90 -18.59
C SER A 18 -26.62 1.31 -17.23
N PRO A 19 -26.68 -0.03 -17.04
CA PRO A 19 -26.12 -0.63 -15.85
C PRO A 19 -24.61 -0.43 -15.88
N LEU A 20 -24.08 0.32 -14.92
CA LEU A 20 -22.65 0.37 -14.65
C LEU A 20 -22.15 -1.07 -14.46
N PRO A 21 -21.03 -1.48 -15.09
CA PRO A 21 -20.42 -2.77 -14.80
C PRO A 21 -20.15 -2.83 -13.30
N ALA A 22 -20.76 -3.79 -12.62
CA ALA A 22 -20.50 -4.05 -11.22
C ALA A 22 -19.00 -4.30 -11.06
N SER A 23 -18.33 -3.44 -10.30
CA SER A 23 -16.96 -3.68 -9.83
C SER A 23 -16.98 -4.98 -9.04
N GLN A 24 -16.54 -6.07 -9.65
CA GLN A 24 -16.34 -7.33 -8.96
C GLN A 24 -15.31 -7.09 -7.85
N PRO A 25 -15.63 -7.36 -6.57
CA PRO A 25 -14.61 -7.42 -5.55
C PRO A 25 -13.78 -8.67 -5.84
N THR A 26 -12.59 -8.49 -6.41
CA THR A 26 -11.54 -9.50 -6.29
C THR A 26 -11.23 -9.59 -4.81
N THR A 27 -11.82 -10.57 -4.13
CA THR A 27 -11.43 -10.95 -2.78
C THR A 27 -10.04 -11.57 -2.85
N CYS A 28 -9.01 -10.72 -2.96
CA CYS A 28 -7.66 -11.17 -2.71
C CYS A 28 -7.60 -11.62 -1.26
N ASP A 29 -7.16 -12.85 -1.03
CA ASP A 29 -6.87 -13.30 0.31
C ASP A 29 -5.86 -12.36 0.96
N THR A 30 -6.17 -11.94 2.18
CA THR A 30 -5.31 -11.06 2.95
C THR A 30 -4.09 -11.87 3.40
N LEU A 31 -2.92 -11.61 2.81
CA LEU A 31 -1.69 -12.32 3.16
C LEU A 31 -0.98 -11.62 4.33
N THR A 32 -0.52 -12.39 5.30
CA THR A 32 0.34 -11.90 6.37
C THR A 32 1.70 -12.57 6.30
N THR A 33 2.77 -11.78 6.38
CA THR A 33 4.16 -12.27 6.43
C THR A 33 4.89 -11.72 7.65
N ASN A 34 5.98 -12.38 8.04
CA ASN A 34 6.82 -11.93 9.14
C ASN A 34 7.53 -10.62 8.78
N LEU A 35 7.75 -9.78 9.79
CA LEU A 35 8.45 -8.52 9.70
C LEU A 35 9.21 -8.29 11.01
N ASP A 36 10.53 -8.38 10.97
CA ASP A 36 11.37 -8.11 12.15
C ASP A 36 11.88 -6.65 12.10
N TYR A 37 11.95 -6.01 13.25
CA TYR A 37 12.30 -4.59 13.41
C TYR A 37 13.66 -4.45 14.09
N TYR A 38 14.49 -3.55 13.57
CA TYR A 38 15.89 -3.44 13.97
C TYR A 38 16.36 -2.00 14.22
N GLN A 39 17.42 -1.88 15.02
CA GLN A 39 18.13 -0.62 15.25
C GLN A 39 19.63 -0.76 14.92
N GLY A 40 20.25 0.36 14.54
CA GLY A 40 21.67 0.41 14.20
C GLY A 40 22.00 -0.21 12.84
N VAL A 41 21.14 0.00 11.84
CA VAL A 41 21.29 -0.58 10.49
C VAL A 41 22.55 -0.09 9.81
N THR A 42 23.36 -1.03 9.32
CA THR A 42 24.51 -0.79 8.45
C THR A 42 24.44 -1.79 7.30
N LEU A 43 23.61 -1.48 6.30
CA LEU A 43 23.30 -2.40 5.19
C LEU A 43 24.59 -3.03 4.61
N PRO A 44 24.60 -4.36 4.33
CA PRO A 44 23.45 -5.27 4.35
C PRO A 44 23.05 -5.79 5.74
N ASP A 45 23.75 -5.41 6.81
CA ASP A 45 23.41 -5.78 8.18
C ASP A 45 22.25 -4.92 8.72
N CYS A 46 21.24 -5.58 9.29
CA CYS A 46 20.12 -4.94 9.95
C CYS A 46 20.45 -4.47 11.36
N GLY A 47 21.54 -4.95 11.96
CA GLY A 47 21.94 -4.61 13.31
C GLY A 47 21.18 -5.45 14.35
N ILE A 48 20.72 -4.80 15.42
CA ILE A 48 20.12 -5.49 16.56
C ILE A 48 18.61 -5.56 16.40
N ARG A 49 18.05 -6.77 16.42
CA ARG A 49 16.60 -6.97 16.44
C ARG A 49 16.03 -6.48 17.76
N VAL A 50 15.07 -5.56 17.68
CA VAL A 50 14.40 -4.97 18.85
C VAL A 50 12.97 -5.47 19.02
N PHE A 51 12.34 -5.92 17.93
CA PHE A 51 10.98 -6.45 17.95
C PHE A 51 10.77 -7.41 16.78
N GLN A 52 9.88 -8.38 16.98
CA GLN A 52 9.43 -9.32 15.96
C GLN A 52 7.93 -9.15 15.80
N GLY A 53 7.48 -8.94 14.57
CA GLY A 53 6.08 -8.75 14.25
C GLY A 53 5.73 -9.32 12.90
N ASN A 54 4.55 -8.91 12.41
CA ASN A 54 4.02 -9.32 11.12
C ASN A 54 3.49 -8.11 10.37
N ILE A 55 3.42 -8.22 9.05
CA ILE A 55 2.73 -7.26 8.19
C ILE A 55 1.70 -7.96 7.33
N THR A 56 0.53 -7.35 7.26
CA THR A 56 -0.64 -7.82 6.53
C THR A 56 -0.82 -7.00 5.26
N SER A 57 -1.10 -7.67 4.14
CA SER A 57 -1.32 -7.03 2.85
C SER A 57 -2.52 -6.10 2.91
N GLY A 58 -2.45 -4.93 2.28
CA GLY A 58 -3.54 -3.95 2.33
C GLY A 58 -3.48 -3.00 3.51
N VAL A 59 -2.55 -3.19 4.46
CA VAL A 59 -2.42 -2.36 5.65
C VAL A 59 -1.18 -1.48 5.56
N CYS A 60 -1.38 -0.16 5.74
CA CYS A 60 -0.28 0.77 5.96
C CYS A 60 0.16 0.72 7.43
N ILE A 61 1.46 0.57 7.67
CA ILE A 61 2.05 0.58 9.02
C ILE A 61 2.93 1.82 9.19
N ASN A 62 2.90 2.39 10.40
CA ASN A 62 3.88 3.39 10.83
C ASN A 62 5.16 2.66 11.29
N ILE A 63 6.32 3.12 10.83
CA ILE A 63 7.62 2.53 11.14
C ILE A 63 8.34 3.43 12.15
N THR A 64 8.79 2.84 13.25
CA THR A 64 9.48 3.54 14.35
C THR A 64 10.93 3.10 14.53
N THR A 65 11.45 2.24 13.65
CA THR A 65 12.78 1.64 13.74
C THR A 65 13.63 1.90 12.51
N GLN A 66 14.95 1.94 12.67
CA GLN A 66 15.91 2.22 11.58
C GLN A 66 15.91 1.14 10.49
N GLY A 67 15.60 -0.10 10.88
CA GLY A 67 15.63 -1.26 9.99
C GLY A 67 14.39 -2.11 10.06
N LEU A 68 14.14 -2.79 8.94
CA LEU A 68 13.19 -3.88 8.83
C LEU A 68 13.87 -5.06 8.11
N MET A 69 13.62 -6.28 8.59
CA MET A 69 13.91 -7.49 7.83
C MET A 69 12.62 -7.96 7.18
N LEU A 70 12.61 -7.95 5.85
CA LEU A 70 11.47 -8.37 5.05
C LEU A 70 11.64 -9.84 4.65
N TYR A 71 10.79 -10.71 5.16
CA TYR A 71 10.85 -12.13 4.85
C TYR A 71 10.14 -12.45 3.52
N PRO A 72 10.61 -13.47 2.78
CA PRO A 72 9.95 -13.87 1.55
C PRO A 72 8.51 -14.30 1.82
N ALA A 73 7.63 -13.99 0.87
CA ALA A 73 6.25 -14.43 0.88
C ALA A 73 6.06 -15.60 -0.09
N ASN A 74 5.05 -16.45 0.17
CA ASN A 74 4.72 -17.60 -0.68
C ASN A 74 4.08 -17.18 -2.02
N THR A 75 3.76 -15.90 -2.19
CA THR A 75 3.17 -15.32 -3.40
C THR A 75 3.96 -14.08 -3.81
N ASN A 76 3.65 -13.51 -4.99
CA ASN A 76 4.27 -12.27 -5.44
C ASN A 76 3.79 -11.09 -4.59
N CYS A 77 4.58 -10.76 -3.57
CA CYS A 77 4.38 -9.59 -2.73
C CYS A 77 5.47 -8.55 -2.94
N THR A 78 5.09 -7.28 -2.92
CA THR A 78 5.99 -6.15 -2.92
C THR A 78 5.73 -5.31 -1.69
N PHE A 79 6.80 -5.06 -0.92
CA PHE A 79 6.78 -4.10 0.17
C PHE A 79 7.18 -2.72 -0.36
N TYR A 80 6.37 -1.72 -0.06
CA TYR A 80 6.59 -0.32 -0.41
C TYR A 80 6.95 0.45 0.85
N LEU A 81 7.99 1.27 0.75
CA LEU A 81 8.49 2.13 1.82
C LEU A 81 8.33 3.60 1.41
N TRP A 82 7.77 4.39 2.32
CA TRP A 82 7.78 5.85 2.24
C TRP A 82 8.62 6.39 3.39
N ALA A 83 9.65 7.17 3.06
CA ALA A 83 10.41 7.95 4.02
C ALA A 83 9.75 9.32 4.23
N GLY A 84 9.76 9.81 5.47
CA GLY A 84 9.24 11.13 5.84
C GLY A 84 7.74 11.21 6.11
N VAL A 85 6.96 10.14 5.89
CA VAL A 85 5.51 10.11 6.16
C VAL A 85 5.12 8.84 6.93
N THR A 86 4.06 8.94 7.73
CA THR A 86 3.58 7.85 8.62
C THR A 86 2.33 7.14 8.11
N ASN A 87 1.81 7.54 6.94
CA ASN A 87 0.49 7.14 6.44
C ASN A 87 0.50 6.60 5.00
N CYS A 88 1.65 6.23 4.46
CA CYS A 88 1.81 5.69 3.09
C CYS A 88 1.22 6.59 1.99
N SER A 89 1.15 7.91 2.22
CA SER A 89 0.65 8.86 1.23
C SER A 89 1.78 9.45 0.38
N GLY A 90 1.46 9.87 -0.84
CA GLY A 90 2.43 10.45 -1.76
C GLY A 90 3.31 9.41 -2.45
N GLY A 91 4.50 9.84 -2.88
CA GLY A 91 5.40 9.04 -3.69
C GLY A 91 6.17 7.99 -2.89
N VAL A 92 6.14 6.74 -3.36
CA VAL A 92 6.95 5.64 -2.82
C VAL A 92 8.44 6.02 -2.89
N THR A 93 9.16 5.84 -1.77
CA THR A 93 10.61 6.05 -1.72
C THR A 93 11.37 4.84 -2.25
N LYS A 94 10.98 3.63 -1.82
CA LYS A 94 11.59 2.37 -2.27
C LYS A 94 10.56 1.25 -2.33
N SER A 95 10.80 0.27 -3.19
CA SER A 95 9.99 -0.96 -3.29
C SER A 95 10.88 -2.20 -3.28
N PHE A 96 10.42 -3.24 -2.60
CA PHE A 96 11.16 -4.48 -2.41
C PHE A 96 10.26 -5.66 -2.77
N ASN A 97 10.67 -6.45 -3.75
CA ASN A 97 9.96 -7.67 -4.12
C ASN A 97 10.33 -8.78 -3.12
N LEU A 98 9.34 -9.34 -2.43
CA LEU A 98 9.50 -10.41 -1.44
C LEU A 98 9.36 -11.81 -2.05
N GLY A 99 9.36 -11.91 -3.38
CA GLY A 99 9.13 -13.14 -4.12
C GLY A 99 10.16 -14.25 -3.89
N ALA A 100 9.66 -15.45 -4.15
CA ALA A 100 10.25 -16.79 -4.08
C ALA A 100 10.85 -17.22 -2.74
N THR A 101 10.23 -18.26 -2.18
CA THR A 101 10.67 -19.06 -1.04
C THR A 101 12.14 -19.48 -1.15
N GLY A 102 12.90 -19.32 -0.05
CA GLY A 102 14.31 -19.74 0.04
C GLY A 102 15.31 -18.60 0.33
N ASN A 103 14.86 -17.34 0.33
CA ASN A 103 15.69 -16.20 0.73
C ASN A 103 15.66 -16.02 2.28
N PRO A 104 16.79 -15.81 2.97
CA PRO A 104 16.81 -15.57 4.42
C PRO A 104 16.08 -14.30 4.88
N GLY A 105 15.68 -13.43 3.95
CA GLY A 105 15.05 -12.15 4.21
C GLY A 105 15.91 -11.00 3.70
N THR A 106 15.29 -9.88 3.35
CA THR A 106 15.98 -8.68 2.87
C THR A 106 15.98 -7.62 3.96
N CYS A 107 17.17 -7.21 4.37
CA CYS A 107 17.32 -6.08 5.27
C CYS A 107 17.13 -4.76 4.53
N VAL A 108 16.30 -3.86 5.08
CA VAL A 108 16.05 -2.55 4.50
C VAL A 108 16.24 -1.45 5.54
N ALA A 109 16.94 -0.39 5.13
CA ALA A 109 17.03 0.85 5.91
C ALA A 109 15.78 1.70 5.64
N THR A 110 15.09 2.08 6.71
CA THR A 110 13.78 2.76 6.65
C THR A 110 13.93 4.28 6.54
N GLY A 111 15.08 4.82 6.96
CA GLY A 111 15.32 6.26 7.11
C GLY A 111 14.76 6.84 8.41
N VAL A 112 14.12 6.02 9.25
CA VAL A 112 13.61 6.42 10.57
C VAL A 112 14.75 6.48 11.57
N MET A 113 14.77 7.52 12.40
CA MET A 113 15.71 7.71 13.51
C MET A 113 14.93 8.19 14.75
N ASP A 114 15.55 8.11 15.92
CA ASP A 114 14.98 8.55 17.20
C ASP A 114 13.57 8.00 17.49
N GLY A 115 13.33 6.73 17.14
CA GLY A 115 12.05 6.07 17.39
C GLY A 115 10.88 6.61 16.54
N GLY A 116 11.16 7.37 15.47
CA GLY A 116 10.12 8.01 14.66
C GLY A 116 9.69 9.40 15.17
N LYS A 117 10.39 9.98 16.15
CA LYS A 117 10.04 11.30 16.72
C LYS A 117 10.19 12.44 15.70
N TRP A 118 11.29 12.45 14.96
CA TRP A 118 11.62 13.51 13.99
C TRP A 118 11.78 13.00 12.56
N TYR A 119 12.05 11.70 12.41
CA TYR A 119 12.30 11.05 11.13
C TYR A 119 11.28 9.94 10.96
N HIS A 120 10.31 10.18 10.07
CA HIS A 120 9.16 9.29 9.92
C HIS A 120 9.38 8.28 8.80
N GLY A 121 8.62 7.19 8.86
CA GLY A 121 8.57 6.19 7.81
C GLY A 121 7.28 5.41 7.88
N SER A 122 6.82 4.92 6.74
CA SER A 122 5.68 4.02 6.67
C SER A 122 5.87 2.95 5.62
N GLY A 123 5.20 1.83 5.84
CA GLY A 123 5.34 0.62 5.04
C GLY A 123 3.98 0.10 4.61
N TYR A 124 3.91 -0.47 3.41
CA TYR A 124 2.72 -1.14 2.90
C TYR A 124 3.11 -2.41 2.17
N LEU A 125 2.44 -3.51 2.50
CA LEU A 125 2.59 -4.76 1.75
C LEU A 125 1.47 -4.85 0.70
N SER A 126 1.86 -4.95 -0.56
CA SER A 126 0.94 -5.32 -1.64
C SER A 126 1.24 -6.73 -2.09
N CYS A 127 0.26 -7.60 -2.05
CA CYS A 127 0.37 -8.96 -2.58
C CYS A 127 -0.63 -9.13 -3.73
N GLY A 128 -0.26 -9.88 -4.75
CA GLY A 128 -1.25 -10.36 -5.73
C GLY A 128 -2.24 -11.32 -5.06
N CYS A 129 -3.45 -11.42 -5.62
CA CYS A 129 -4.35 -12.53 -5.30
C CYS A 129 -3.64 -13.84 -5.68
N ALA A 130 -3.69 -14.86 -4.80
CA ALA A 130 -3.25 -16.21 -5.12
C ALA A 130 -4.21 -16.89 -6.11
#